data_AF-A0A939K7B7-F1
#
_entry.id   AF-A0A939K7B7-F1
#
_cell.length_a   1.000
_cell.length_b   1.000
_cell.length_c   1.000
_cell.angle_alpha   90.00
_cell.angle_beta   90.00
_cell.angle_gamma   90.00
#
_symmetry.space_group_name_H-M   'P 1'
#
loop_
_entity.id
_entity.type
_entity.pdbx_description
1 polymer ?
#
loop_
_entity_poly.entity_id
_entity_poly.type
_entity_poly.pdbx_seq_one_letter_code
_entity_poly.pdbx_strand_id
1 'polypeptide(L)' 'MSTLTLTLTDEQVDRYGLHVDSVTLDQLVDKIKTEVAREALRKCQLIAGEEGLSDLTMDDINAEIQAVRDAKNRR' A
#
# COMPACT_ATOMS: atom_id res chain seq x y z
N MET A 1 5.54 -20.95 -25.97
CA MET A 1 6.10 -20.48 -24.68
C MET A 1 7.46 -19.88 -24.95
N SER A 2 7.72 -18.69 -24.42
CA SER A 2 9.02 -18.04 -24.50
C SER A 2 9.56 -17.90 -23.09
N THR A 3 10.83 -18.22 -22.87
CA THR A 3 11.47 -18.21 -21.55
C THR A 3 12.48 -17.06 -21.49
N LEU A 4 12.43 -16.30 -20.40
CA LEU A 4 13.40 -15.25 -20.06
C LEU A 4 14.06 -15.60 -18.73
N THR A 5 15.39 -15.61 -18.68
CA THR A 5 16.15 -15.78 -17.44
C THR A 5 16.51 -14.42 -16.86
N LEU A 6 16.27 -14.23 -15.57
CA LEU A 6 16.59 -13.00 -14.83
C LEU A 6 17.56 -13.34 -13.70
N THR A 7 18.58 -12.52 -13.53
CA THR A 7 19.47 -12.60 -12.36
C THR A 7 18.98 -11.60 -11.32
N LEU A 8 18.80 -12.08 -10.09
CA LEU A 8 18.33 -11.29 -8.96
C LEU A 8 19.39 -11.33 -7.85
N THR A 9 19.43 -10.28 -7.03
CA THR A 9 20.18 -10.31 -5.78
C THR A 9 19.39 -11.07 -4.71
N ASP A 10 20.09 -11.57 -3.68
CA ASP A 10 19.43 -12.26 -2.56
C ASP A 10 18.36 -11.37 -1.90
N GLU A 11 18.64 -10.08 -1.73
CA GLU A 11 17.66 -9.11 -1.21
C GLU A 11 16.39 -8.99 -2.07
N GLN A 12 16.52 -9.09 -3.40
CA GLN A 12 15.36 -9.06 -4.30
C GLN A 12 14.57 -10.37 -4.21
N VAL A 13 15.26 -11.50 -4.09
CA VAL A 13 14.64 -12.81 -3.89
C VAL A 13 13.81 -12.81 -2.61
N ASP A 14 14.38 -12.31 -1.51
CA ASP A 14 13.70 -12.21 -0.22
C ASP A 14 12.52 -11.23 -0.29
N ARG A 15 12.73 -10.04 -0.87
CA ARG A 15 11.70 -8.99 -0.97
C ARG A 15 10.44 -9.47 -1.68
N TYR A 16 10.61 -10.18 -2.80
CA TYR A 16 9.49 -10.69 -3.59
C TYR A 16 9.08 -12.13 -3.19
N GLY A 17 9.77 -12.75 -2.22
CA GLY A 17 9.53 -14.12 -1.77
C GLY A 17 9.64 -15.12 -2.93
N LEU A 18 10.72 -15.03 -3.71
CA LEU A 18 10.99 -15.84 -4.90
C LEU A 18 11.87 -17.06 -4.61
N HIS A 19 11.66 -17.71 -3.47
CA HIS A 19 12.37 -18.93 -3.05
C HIS A 19 11.88 -20.18 -3.82
N VAL A 20 11.84 -20.11 -5.14
CA VAL A 20 11.35 -21.17 -6.02
C VAL A 20 12.24 -21.27 -7.26
N ASP A 21 12.44 -22.48 -7.78
CA ASP A 21 13.29 -22.73 -8.95
C ASP A 21 12.74 -22.11 -10.24
N SER A 22 11.42 -21.96 -10.33
CA SER A 22 10.75 -21.30 -11.45
C SER A 22 9.44 -20.67 -11.02
N VAL A 23 9.06 -19.59 -11.69
CA VAL A 23 7.81 -18.86 -11.47
C VAL A 23 7.27 -18.41 -12.82
N THR A 24 5.95 -18.45 -12.99
CA THR A 24 5.32 -17.88 -14.19
C THR A 24 5.34 -16.36 -14.14
N LEU A 25 5.26 -15.70 -15.30
CA LEU A 25 5.21 -14.24 -15.35
C LEU A 25 4.02 -13.70 -14.54
N ASP A 26 2.85 -14.34 -14.61
CA ASP A 26 1.66 -13.91 -13.86
C ASP A 26 1.88 -13.95 -12.35
N GLN A 27 2.47 -15.04 -11.84
CA GLN A 27 2.82 -15.16 -10.42
C GLN A 27 3.88 -14.13 -9.97
N LEU A 28 4.86 -13.84 -10.83
CA LEU A 28 5.85 -12.81 -10.57
C LEU A 28 5.20 -11.42 -10.51
N VAL A 29 4.32 -11.12 -11.46
CA VAL A 29 3.57 -9.85 -11.50
C VAL A 29 2.71 -9.67 -10.25
N ASP A 30 2.04 -10.72 -9.78
CA ASP A 30 1.22 -10.65 -8.57
C ASP A 30 2.06 -10.41 -7.30
N LYS A 31 3.24 -11.03 -7.20
CA LYS A 31 4.20 -10.75 -6.13
C LYS A 31 4.68 -9.30 -6.15
N ILE A 32 5.02 -8.77 -7.33
CA ILE A 32 5.44 -7.37 -7.49
C ILE A 32 4.31 -6.42 -7.10
N LYS A 33 3.09 -6.64 -7.58
CA LYS A 33 1.91 -5.82 -7.21
C LYS A 33 1.70 -5.78 -5.71
N THR A 34 1.84 -6.93 -5.05
CA THR A 34 1.70 -7.03 -3.59
C THR A 34 2.73 -6.17 -2.87
N GLU A 35 3.99 -6.20 -3.32
CA GLU A 35 5.05 -5.38 -2.70
C GLU A 35 4.85 -3.88 -2.94
N VAL A 36 4.45 -3.49 -4.16
CA VAL A 36 4.11 -2.10 -4.47
C VAL A 36 2.95 -1.60 -3.59
N ALA A 37 1.94 -2.43 -3.36
CA ALA A 37 0.83 -2.10 -2.45
C ALA A 37 1.31 -1.94 -1.01
N ARG A 38 2.22 -2.80 -0.52
CA ARG A 38 2.82 -2.65 0.81
C ARG A 38 3.62 -1.36 0.94
N GLU A 39 4.40 -1.00 -0.08
CA GLU A 39 5.16 0.26 -0.09
C GLU A 39 4.23 1.47 -0.05
N ALA A 40 3.15 1.45 -0.84
CA ALA A 40 2.14 2.50 -0.82
C ALA A 40 1.48 2.63 0.56
N LEU A 41 1.11 1.52 1.20
CA LEU A 41 0.54 1.52 2.55
C LEU A 41 1.51 2.12 3.58
N ARG A 42 2.79 1.75 3.53
CA ARG A 42 3.81 2.33 4.41
C ARG A 42 3.93 3.84 4.22
N LYS A 43 3.90 4.33 2.98
CA LYS A 43 3.91 5.77 2.68
C LYS A 43 2.67 6.46 3.24
N CYS A 44 1.49 5.89 3.07
CA CYS A 44 0.26 6.44 3.65
C CYS A 44 0.34 6.52 5.18
N GLN A 45 0.88 5.49 5.84
CA GLN A 45 1.07 5.50 7.29
C GLN A 45 2.05 6.59 7.74
N LEU A 46 3.16 6.78 7.01
CA LEU A 46 4.12 7.85 7.30
C LEU A 46 3.45 9.22 7.21
N ILE A 47 2.76 9.49 6.11
CA ILE A 47 2.03 10.75 5.90
C ILE A 47 0.97 10.95 6.99
N ALA A 48 0.23 9.90 7.35
CA ALA A 48 -0.76 9.99 8.42
C ALA A 48 -0.13 10.36 9.77
N GLY A 49 1.07 9.87 10.07
CA GLY A 49 1.82 10.27 11.26
C GLY A 49 2.33 11.71 11.20
N GLU A 50 2.87 12.14 10.06
CA GLU A 50 3.42 13.49 9.86
C GLU A 50 2.33 14.57 9.93
N GLU A 51 1.16 14.30 9.37
CA GLU A 51 0.02 15.23 9.34
C GLU A 51 -0.85 15.14 10.61
N GLY A 52 -0.46 14.35 11.61
CA GLY A 52 -1.21 14.17 12.86
C GLY A 52 -2.54 13.42 12.70
N LEU A 53 -2.82 12.87 11.50
CA LEU A 53 -4.01 12.06 11.24
C LEU A 53 -4.01 10.76 12.06
N SER A 54 -2.84 10.28 12.48
CA SER A 54 -2.72 9.11 13.37
C SER A 54 -3.29 9.35 14.75
N ASP A 55 -3.38 10.61 15.19
CA ASP A 55 -3.78 10.98 16.54
C ASP A 55 -5.27 11.34 16.63
N LEU A 56 -5.96 11.42 15.48
CA LEU A 56 -7.39 11.71 15.41
C LEU A 56 -8.21 10.58 16.03
N THR A 57 -9.06 10.96 16.98
CA THR A 57 -10.06 10.04 17.50
C THR A 57 -11.24 9.91 16.55
N MET A 58 -12.01 8.84 16.70
CA MET A 58 -13.24 8.67 15.92
C MET A 58 -14.25 9.80 16.18
N ASP A 59 -14.23 10.39 17.38
CA ASP A 59 -15.10 11.50 17.74
C ASP A 59 -14.71 12.80 17.00
N ASP A 60 -13.41 13.08 16.87
CA ASP A 60 -12.89 14.21 16.09
C ASP A 60 -13.30 14.09 14.62
N ILE A 61 -13.15 12.89 14.04
CA ILE A 61 -13.53 12.60 12.66
C ILE A 61 -15.05 12.79 12.47
N ASN A 62 -15.86 12.28 13.39
CA ASN A 62 -17.32 12.41 13.32
C ASN A 62 -17.77 13.86 13.43
N ALA A 63 -17.14 14.64 14.30
CA ALA A 63 -17.43 16.06 14.47
C ALA A 63 -17.14 16.85 13.18
N GLU A 64 -16.01 16.58 12.52
CA GLU A 64 -15.64 17.24 11.27
C GLU A 64 -16.59 16.86 10.12
N ILE A 65 -16.92 15.57 9.97
CA ILE A 65 -17.90 15.10 8.98
C ILE A 65 -19.26 15.77 9.19
N GLN A 66 -19.72 15.86 10.44
CA GLN A 66 -21.00 16.46 10.77
C GLN A 66 -21.01 17.97 10.47
N ALA A 67 -19.93 18.68 10.81
CA ALA A 67 -19.79 20.10 10.49
C ALA A 67 -19.87 20.37 8.98
N VAL A 68 -19.21 19.55 8.15
CA VAL A 68 -19.27 19.64 6.68
C VAL A 68 -20.68 19.37 6.15
N ARG A 69 -21.36 18.33 6.66
CA ARG A 69 -22.74 17.99 6.28
C ARG A 69 -23.72 19.10 6.64
N ASP A 70 -23.60 19.65 7.84
CA ASP A 70 -24.45 20.74 8.31
C ASP A 70 -24.19 22.04 7.53
N ALA A 71 -22.94 22.29 7.10
CA ALA A 71 -22.63 23.41 6.21
C ALA A 71 -23.25 23.24 4.82
N LYS A 72 -23.32 22.00 4.30
CA LYS A 72 -23.96 21.69 3.01
C LYS A 72 -25.48 21.82 3.06
N ASN A 73 -26.10 21.43 4.17
CA ASN A 73 -27.56 21.49 4.36
C ASN A 73 -28.07 22.90 4.72
N ARG A 74 -27.18 23.83 5.09
CA ARG A 74 -27.49 25.23 5.35
C ARG A 74 -27.36 26.13 4.10
N ARG A 75 -27.03 25.56 2.94
CA ARG A 75 -26.97 26.26 1.64
C ARG A 75 -28.22 26.00 0.82
#